data_AF-A0A5A7QV27-F1
#
_entry.id   AF-A0A5A7QV27-F1
#
_cell.length_a   1.000
_cell.length_b   1.000
_cell.length_c   1.000
_cell.angle_alpha   90.00
_cell.angle_beta   90.00
_cell.angle_gamma   90.00
#
_symmetry.space_group_name_H-M   'P 1'
#
loop_
_entity.id
_entity.type
_entity.pdbx_description
1 polymer ?
#
loop_
_entity_poly.entity_id
_entity_poly.type
_entity_poly.pdbx_seq_one_letter_code
_entity_poly.pdbx_strand_id
1 'polypeptide(L)'
;MAKNCASGILAGLAYATFGVDHAYADGPFRFSPFSNTSSAAPQQVTPEPANAPPQPAAAEPPRVRNDYPRTTSAGFDPEALERGVKALQEITGSSQAKKVFEVIKKQEETKQQELTTKAAEFKAMQAQAEAERQRVVYEEQKKLAQQQAQIKSQMAKYEDELARKRMQAENEHQRARNQELVKMQEESSMRQEAARRATEEMIQAQRRQTEREKAEIERETIKVKAMAEAEGRAHEAKLAEDVNRRMLVERANAEREKWVAAINTTFDQIGGGLRAILTDQNKLVVAVGGVTALAAGVYTTREGARVIWSYVDRILGQPSLIRESSRGKYPWSGLFSRGLSTFSMRGANKSSGSQNGNSFGDVILHPSLQRRIEQLANATANTKAHQAPFRNMLFYGPPGTGKTMAARELARKSGLDYALMTGGDVAPLGSQAVTKIHQLFDWAKKSNRGLLLFIDEADAFLCERNKTYMSEAQRSALNALLFRTGDQSKDIVLALATNRPSDLDSAVADRIDEVLEFPLPGEEERFKLLKLYLNKYIAKAGARKPGLFSHLFKKQQKQIEIKGLNDDVIKEAASKTEGFSGREIAKLMAGVQAAVYGSEDCVLDANLFREVVDYKVAEHQQRKKLALAEGKVA
;
A
#
# COMPACT_ATOMS: atom_id res chain seq x y z
N MET A 1 -20.08 49.83 -0.30
CA MET A 1 -21.24 49.08 0.25
C MET A 1 -20.83 47.62 0.32
N ALA A 2 -20.36 47.16 1.48
CA ALA A 2 -21.18 46.51 2.52
C ALA A 2 -21.72 45.17 2.01
N LYS A 3 -21.48 44.00 2.60
CA LYS A 3 -21.02 43.61 3.95
C LYS A 3 -20.70 42.09 3.87
N ASN A 4 -19.54 41.66 4.39
CA ASN A 4 -19.37 40.87 5.63
C ASN A 4 -19.65 39.37 5.47
N CYS A 5 -18.92 38.42 6.05
CA CYS A 5 -17.75 38.38 6.94
C CYS A 5 -17.30 36.89 6.93
N ALA A 6 -15.99 36.59 6.88
CA ALA A 6 -15.16 36.21 8.05
C ALA A 6 -15.59 34.86 8.68
N SER A 7 -14.72 33.91 9.02
CA SER A 7 -13.26 33.93 9.20
C SER A 7 -12.80 32.55 9.70
N GLY A 8 -11.52 32.26 9.45
CA GLY A 8 -10.61 31.57 10.38
C GLY A 8 -10.55 30.03 10.22
N ILE A 9 -9.49 29.36 9.75
CA ILE A 9 -8.03 29.36 10.01
C ILE A 9 -7.61 28.38 11.13
N LEU A 10 -6.75 27.41 10.72
CA LEU A 10 -5.69 26.68 11.46
C LEU A 10 -6.15 25.59 12.46
N ALA A 11 -5.44 24.48 12.71
CA ALA A 11 -4.13 23.93 12.30
C ALA A 11 -4.10 22.43 12.70
N GLY A 12 -3.13 21.66 12.21
CA GLY A 12 -2.85 20.34 12.78
C GLY A 12 -1.54 19.73 12.27
N LEU A 13 -0.44 19.99 12.98
CA LEU A 13 0.83 19.27 12.87
C LEU A 13 1.01 18.36 14.09
N ALA A 14 1.61 17.19 13.82
CA ALA A 14 2.54 16.40 14.65
C ALA A 14 2.00 15.43 15.72
N TYR A 15 2.23 14.13 15.42
CA TYR A 15 2.98 13.11 16.19
C TYR A 15 2.93 13.09 17.72
N ALA A 16 2.64 11.89 18.27
CA ALA A 16 3.43 11.28 19.34
C ALA A 16 3.18 9.77 19.45
N THR A 17 4.23 9.09 19.91
CA THR A 17 4.39 7.64 20.12
C THR A 17 4.41 7.28 21.62
N PHE A 18 3.98 6.03 21.93
CA PHE A 18 4.32 5.13 23.05
C PHE A 18 4.17 5.55 24.53
N GLY A 19 3.60 4.62 25.31
CA GLY A 19 3.75 4.53 26.78
C GLY A 19 2.78 3.53 27.41
N VAL A 20 3.31 2.40 27.88
CA VAL A 20 2.65 1.25 28.52
C VAL A 20 2.47 1.51 30.02
N ASP A 21 1.39 1.02 30.64
CA ASP A 21 1.45 0.40 31.98
C ASP A 21 0.21 -0.46 32.31
N HIS A 22 0.50 -1.55 33.03
CA HIS A 22 -0.37 -2.65 33.48
C HIS A 22 -1.29 -2.27 34.67
N ALA A 23 -2.49 -2.89 34.79
CA ALA A 23 -2.91 -3.72 35.95
C ALA A 23 -4.40 -4.16 35.91
N TYR A 24 -4.59 -5.46 36.21
CA TYR A 24 -5.70 -6.20 36.88
C TYR A 24 -7.07 -5.53 37.09
N ALA A 25 -8.17 -6.05 36.51
CA ALA A 25 -8.98 -7.23 36.89
C ALA A 25 -10.13 -6.89 37.88
N ASP A 26 -11.39 -6.97 37.41
CA ASP A 26 -12.46 -7.73 38.06
C ASP A 26 -13.78 -7.58 37.28
N GLY A 27 -14.44 -8.70 37.01
CA GLY A 27 -15.75 -8.74 36.38
C GLY A 27 -16.18 -10.18 36.09
N PRO A 28 -17.06 -10.77 36.92
CA PRO A 28 -17.47 -12.16 36.76
C PRO A 28 -18.68 -12.21 35.83
N PHE A 29 -18.51 -12.70 34.60
CA PHE A 29 -19.67 -13.12 33.80
C PHE A 29 -19.58 -14.61 33.49
N ARG A 30 -20.33 -15.36 34.31
CA ARG A 30 -20.73 -16.75 34.10
C ARG A 30 -21.50 -16.85 32.79
N PHE A 31 -21.02 -17.67 31.86
CA PHE A 31 -21.88 -18.28 30.84
C PHE A 31 -22.48 -19.56 31.41
N SER A 32 -23.80 -19.66 31.38
CA SER A 32 -24.51 -20.93 31.40
C SER A 32 -25.73 -20.87 30.46
N PRO A 33 -26.14 -22.01 29.90
CA PRO A 33 -26.83 -22.11 28.63
C PRO A 33 -28.35 -22.16 28.82
N PHE A 34 -29.11 -21.55 27.92
CA PHE A 34 -30.54 -21.86 27.79
C PHE A 34 -30.94 -22.01 26.32
N SER A 35 -31.29 -23.25 26.02
CA SER A 35 -32.23 -23.70 25.01
C SER A 35 -33.63 -23.13 25.24
N ASN A 36 -34.28 -22.57 24.21
CA ASN A 36 -35.45 -23.22 23.59
C ASN A 36 -35.99 -22.42 22.38
N THR A 37 -36.13 -23.15 21.27
CA THR A 37 -37.23 -23.17 20.29
C THR A 37 -38.24 -22.01 20.26
N SER A 38 -38.34 -21.32 19.11
CA SER A 38 -39.41 -21.50 18.09
C SER A 38 -39.70 -20.20 17.34
N SER A 39 -39.31 -20.13 16.07
CA SER A 39 -40.08 -19.51 14.97
C SER A 39 -39.32 -19.76 13.66
N ALA A 40 -39.86 -20.69 12.88
CA ALA A 40 -39.34 -21.08 11.58
C ALA A 40 -39.80 -20.08 10.51
N ALA A 41 -38.87 -19.68 9.62
CA ALA A 41 -39.15 -19.13 8.30
C ALA A 41 -37.97 -19.49 7.36
N PRO A 42 -38.22 -19.69 6.06
CA PRO A 42 -37.65 -20.84 5.35
C PRO A 42 -36.44 -20.53 4.46
N GLN A 43 -35.64 -21.58 4.27
CA GLN A 43 -34.56 -21.70 3.30
C GLN A 43 -35.11 -21.83 1.86
N GLN A 44 -34.43 -21.16 0.92
CA GLN A 44 -34.59 -21.35 -0.51
C GLN A 44 -33.92 -22.66 -0.94
N VAL A 45 -34.69 -23.53 -1.59
CA VAL A 45 -34.27 -24.81 -2.16
C VAL A 45 -34.20 -24.68 -3.68
N THR A 46 -33.07 -25.05 -4.25
CA THR A 46 -32.88 -25.39 -5.67
C THR A 46 -33.67 -26.65 -6.04
N PRO A 47 -34.39 -26.71 -7.17
CA PRO A 47 -34.91 -27.99 -7.67
C PRO A 47 -34.08 -28.55 -8.83
N GLU A 48 -33.59 -29.77 -8.60
CA GLU A 48 -33.41 -30.84 -9.59
C GLU A 48 -34.78 -31.38 -10.09
N PRO A 49 -34.81 -32.17 -11.18
CA PRO A 49 -35.99 -32.37 -12.00
C PRO A 49 -36.84 -33.56 -11.56
N ALA A 50 -38.13 -33.36 -11.33
CA ALA A 50 -39.11 -34.46 -11.30
C ALA A 50 -40.50 -34.00 -11.72
N ASN A 51 -41.01 -34.67 -12.76
CA ASN A 51 -42.41 -34.92 -13.09
C ASN A 51 -43.31 -33.70 -13.36
N ALA A 52 -43.27 -33.26 -14.62
CA ALA A 52 -44.41 -32.62 -15.27
C ALA A 52 -45.54 -33.64 -15.53
N PRO A 53 -46.81 -33.22 -15.42
CA PRO A 53 -47.98 -34.04 -15.76
C PRO A 53 -47.97 -34.42 -17.25
N PRO A 54 -48.64 -35.52 -17.66
CA PRO A 54 -48.64 -35.94 -19.06
C PRO A 54 -49.18 -34.80 -19.93
N GLN A 55 -48.30 -34.26 -20.77
CA GLN A 55 -48.68 -33.42 -21.89
C GLN A 55 -49.69 -34.22 -22.73
N PRO A 56 -50.85 -33.66 -23.10
CA PRO A 56 -51.61 -34.24 -24.21
C PRO A 56 -50.66 -34.20 -25.40
N ALA A 57 -50.34 -35.39 -25.92
CA ALA A 57 -49.47 -35.58 -27.07
C ALA A 57 -49.84 -34.54 -28.13
N ALA A 58 -48.81 -33.83 -28.61
CA ALA A 58 -48.93 -33.05 -29.83
C ALA A 58 -49.68 -33.92 -30.84
N ALA A 59 -50.85 -33.44 -31.26
CA ALA A 59 -51.59 -34.05 -32.34
C ALA A 59 -50.64 -34.08 -33.53
N GLU A 60 -50.06 -35.26 -33.80
CA GLU A 60 -49.62 -35.60 -35.14
C GLU A 60 -50.77 -35.16 -36.06
N PRO A 61 -50.50 -34.49 -37.20
CA PRO A 61 -51.58 -34.26 -38.16
C PRO A 61 -52.24 -35.61 -38.38
N PRO A 62 -53.59 -35.69 -38.37
CA PRO A 62 -54.26 -36.97 -38.38
C PRO A 62 -53.64 -37.77 -39.51
N ARG A 63 -53.04 -38.92 -39.18
CA ARG A 63 -52.68 -39.90 -40.18
C ARG A 63 -54.01 -40.23 -40.82
N VAL A 64 -54.29 -39.58 -41.96
CA VAL A 64 -55.42 -39.92 -42.80
C VAL A 64 -55.20 -41.39 -43.05
N ARG A 65 -56.03 -42.21 -42.39
CA ARG A 65 -56.16 -43.60 -42.72
C ARG A 65 -56.45 -43.58 -44.20
N ASN A 66 -55.52 -44.08 -45.00
CA ASN A 66 -55.81 -44.33 -46.40
C ASN A 66 -56.88 -45.42 -46.38
N ASP A 67 -58.13 -45.00 -46.29
CA ASP A 67 -59.32 -45.82 -46.48
C ASP A 67 -59.55 -46.08 -47.98
N TYR A 68 -58.64 -45.60 -48.83
CA TYR A 68 -58.46 -46.18 -50.15
C TYR A 68 -57.76 -47.52 -49.97
N PRO A 69 -58.36 -48.64 -50.41
CA PRO A 69 -57.65 -49.91 -50.45
C PRO A 69 -56.34 -49.67 -51.19
N ARG A 70 -55.24 -50.30 -50.76
CA ARG A 70 -54.05 -50.41 -51.62
C ARG A 70 -54.51 -51.08 -52.90
N THR A 71 -54.85 -50.28 -53.91
CA THR A 71 -55.10 -50.76 -55.26
C THR A 71 -53.72 -51.11 -55.81
N THR A 72 -53.26 -52.32 -55.52
CA THR A 72 -52.52 -53.07 -56.54
C THR A 72 -53.38 -53.00 -57.80
N SER A 73 -52.80 -52.50 -58.88
CA SER A 73 -53.46 -51.99 -60.09
C SER A 73 -53.87 -50.52 -59.97
N ALA A 74 -53.16 -49.66 -60.70
CA ALA A 74 -53.78 -48.50 -61.32
C ALA A 74 -55.12 -48.93 -61.91
N GLY A 75 -56.15 -48.08 -61.84
CA GLY A 75 -57.45 -48.29 -62.49
C GLY A 75 -57.28 -48.41 -64.01
N PHE A 76 -56.77 -49.55 -64.43
CA PHE A 76 -56.47 -49.91 -65.80
C PHE A 76 -57.65 -50.74 -66.24
N ASP A 77 -58.59 -50.09 -66.91
CA ASP A 77 -59.81 -50.71 -67.38
C ASP A 77 -59.50 -51.34 -68.76
N PRO A 78 -59.21 -52.64 -68.84
CA PRO A 78 -58.71 -53.27 -70.08
C PRO A 78 -59.74 -53.16 -71.21
N GLU A 79 -61.03 -53.13 -70.90
CA GLU A 79 -62.10 -52.93 -71.87
C GLU A 79 -62.11 -51.54 -72.49
N ALA A 80 -61.73 -50.50 -71.74
CA ALA A 80 -61.63 -49.14 -72.27
C ALA A 80 -60.43 -49.05 -73.23
N LEU A 81 -59.35 -49.77 -72.93
CA LEU A 81 -58.18 -49.88 -73.79
C LEU A 81 -58.52 -50.64 -75.08
N GLU A 82 -59.22 -51.78 -75.00
CA GLU A 82 -59.66 -52.54 -76.18
C GLU A 82 -60.65 -51.75 -77.05
N ARG A 83 -61.59 -51.02 -76.43
CA ARG A 83 -62.48 -50.08 -77.15
C ARG A 83 -61.69 -48.96 -77.81
N GLY A 84 -60.68 -48.41 -77.14
CA GLY A 84 -59.79 -47.41 -77.70
C GLY A 84 -58.97 -47.94 -78.87
N VAL A 85 -58.45 -49.16 -78.77
CA VAL A 85 -57.69 -49.84 -79.84
C VAL A 85 -58.57 -50.09 -81.06
N LYS A 86 -59.81 -50.57 -80.88
CA LYS A 86 -60.77 -50.72 -81.99
C LYS A 86 -61.11 -49.38 -82.65
N ALA A 87 -61.39 -48.34 -81.86
CA ALA A 87 -61.65 -47.01 -82.39
C ALA A 87 -60.45 -46.44 -83.17
N LEU A 88 -59.21 -46.67 -82.71
CA LEU A 88 -58.00 -46.25 -83.41
C LEU A 88 -57.79 -47.02 -84.73
N GLN A 89 -58.12 -48.31 -84.79
CA GLN A 89 -58.08 -49.11 -86.03
C GLN A 89 -59.11 -48.62 -87.06
N GLU A 90 -60.31 -48.26 -86.63
CA GLU A 90 -61.33 -47.67 -87.52
C GLU A 90 -60.94 -46.27 -88.01
N ILE A 91 -60.35 -45.44 -87.14
CA ILE A 91 -59.87 -44.09 -87.51
C ILE A 91 -58.70 -44.16 -88.49
N THR A 92 -57.79 -45.14 -88.34
CA THR A 92 -56.61 -45.30 -89.22
C THR A 92 -56.97 -45.84 -90.61
N GLY A 93 -58.08 -46.58 -90.74
CA GLY A 93 -58.61 -47.02 -92.04
C GLY A 93 -59.29 -45.91 -92.86
N SER A 94 -59.57 -44.74 -92.28
CA SER A 94 -60.24 -43.62 -92.94
C SER A 94 -59.28 -42.69 -93.67
N SER A 95 -59.71 -42.12 -94.81
CA SER A 95 -58.90 -41.20 -95.63
C SER A 95 -58.52 -39.89 -94.91
N GLN A 96 -59.16 -39.55 -93.78
CA GLN A 96 -58.91 -38.34 -93.00
C GLN A 96 -58.14 -38.58 -91.68
N ALA A 97 -57.60 -39.78 -91.46
CA ALA A 97 -56.92 -40.19 -90.23
C ALA A 97 -55.85 -39.19 -89.72
N LYS A 98 -55.07 -38.61 -90.63
CA LYS A 98 -54.00 -37.64 -90.30
C LYS A 98 -54.54 -36.36 -89.64
N LYS A 99 -55.67 -35.83 -90.11
CA LYS A 99 -56.28 -34.62 -89.54
C LYS A 99 -56.88 -34.89 -88.16
N VAL A 100 -57.49 -36.07 -87.98
CA VAL A 100 -58.03 -36.49 -86.68
C VAL A 100 -56.91 -36.63 -85.65
N PHE A 101 -55.77 -37.21 -86.04
CA PHE A 101 -54.60 -37.34 -85.16
C PHE A 101 -54.01 -35.96 -84.77
N GLU A 102 -53.93 -35.01 -85.70
CA GLU A 102 -53.49 -33.65 -85.38
C GLU A 102 -54.43 -32.94 -84.40
N VAL A 103 -55.75 -33.12 -84.51
CA VAL A 103 -56.72 -32.55 -83.58
C VAL A 103 -56.58 -33.19 -82.19
N ILE A 104 -56.43 -34.52 -82.11
CA ILE A 104 -56.20 -35.23 -80.84
C ILE A 104 -54.91 -34.76 -80.19
N LYS A 105 -53.82 -34.63 -80.97
CA LYS A 105 -52.53 -34.13 -80.48
C LYS A 105 -52.65 -32.71 -79.92
N LYS A 106 -53.31 -31.80 -80.64
CA LYS A 106 -53.57 -30.43 -80.16
C LYS A 106 -54.42 -30.43 -78.88
N GLN A 107 -55.43 -31.28 -78.79
CA GLN A 107 -56.28 -31.39 -77.60
C GLN A 107 -55.50 -31.91 -76.38
N GLU A 108 -54.57 -32.84 -76.59
CA GLU A 108 -53.70 -33.35 -75.54
C GLU A 108 -52.66 -32.30 -75.09
N GLU A 109 -52.06 -31.58 -76.03
CA GLU A 109 -51.18 -30.44 -75.74
C GLU A 109 -51.91 -29.35 -74.92
N THR A 110 -53.16 -29.00 -75.28
CA THR A 110 -53.96 -28.05 -74.49
C THR A 110 -54.26 -28.56 -73.09
N LYS A 111 -54.56 -29.86 -72.93
CA LYS A 111 -54.79 -30.46 -71.60
C LYS A 111 -53.51 -30.45 -70.76
N GLN A 112 -52.36 -30.74 -71.36
CA GLN A 112 -51.08 -30.66 -70.66
C GLN A 112 -50.78 -29.23 -70.23
N GLN A 113 -51.02 -28.25 -71.11
CA GLN A 113 -50.86 -26.83 -70.77
C GLN A 113 -51.78 -26.43 -69.61
N GLU A 114 -53.07 -26.78 -69.64
CA GLU A 114 -54.01 -26.52 -68.54
C GLU A 114 -53.60 -27.18 -67.22
N LEU A 115 -53.03 -28.38 -67.25
CA LEU A 115 -52.52 -29.03 -66.05
C LEU A 115 -51.28 -28.31 -65.52
N THR A 116 -50.38 -27.86 -66.40
CA THR A 116 -49.18 -27.11 -65.99
C THR A 116 -49.53 -25.73 -65.44
N THR A 117 -50.51 -25.04 -66.01
CA THR A 117 -50.97 -23.74 -65.48
C THR A 117 -51.61 -23.92 -64.12
N LYS A 118 -52.49 -24.91 -63.94
CA LYS A 118 -53.09 -25.24 -62.62
C LYS A 118 -52.02 -25.62 -61.59
N ALA A 119 -51.01 -26.39 -61.98
CA ALA A 119 -49.90 -26.74 -61.10
C ALA A 119 -49.06 -25.51 -60.71
N ALA A 120 -48.85 -24.58 -61.64
CA ALA A 120 -48.15 -23.32 -61.37
C ALA A 120 -48.97 -22.39 -60.46
N GLU A 121 -50.28 -22.28 -60.69
CA GLU A 121 -51.21 -21.52 -59.83
C GLU A 121 -51.22 -22.04 -58.40
N PHE A 122 -51.30 -23.37 -58.23
CA PHE A 122 -51.27 -23.99 -56.91
C PHE A 122 -49.94 -23.74 -56.18
N LYS A 123 -48.81 -23.81 -56.89
CA LYS A 123 -47.49 -23.46 -56.33
C LYS A 123 -47.41 -21.98 -55.95
N ALA A 124 -47.94 -21.08 -56.76
CA ALA A 124 -47.98 -19.65 -56.45
C ALA A 124 -48.84 -19.38 -55.21
N MET A 125 -49.98 -20.05 -55.08
CA MET A 125 -50.85 -19.96 -53.91
C MET A 125 -50.17 -20.48 -52.64
N GLN A 126 -49.44 -21.60 -52.72
CA GLN A 126 -48.64 -22.11 -51.60
C GLN A 126 -47.54 -21.13 -51.18
N ALA A 127 -46.80 -20.56 -52.14
CA ALA A 127 -45.76 -19.59 -51.87
C ALA A 127 -46.32 -18.31 -51.22
N GLN A 128 -47.50 -17.85 -51.64
CA GLN A 128 -48.19 -16.73 -51.00
C GLN A 128 -48.61 -17.06 -49.57
N ALA A 129 -49.18 -18.24 -49.32
CA ALA A 129 -49.56 -18.68 -47.98
C ALA A 129 -48.36 -18.80 -47.04
N GLU A 130 -47.21 -19.27 -47.53
CA GLU A 130 -45.96 -19.32 -46.76
C GLU A 130 -45.42 -17.92 -46.44
N ALA A 131 -45.45 -17.01 -47.41
CA ALA A 131 -45.04 -15.63 -47.21
C ALA A 131 -45.92 -14.91 -46.17
N GLU A 132 -47.24 -15.14 -46.19
CA GLU A 132 -48.15 -14.60 -45.18
C GLU A 132 -47.88 -15.16 -43.78
N ARG A 133 -47.64 -16.48 -43.66
CA ARG A 133 -47.24 -17.08 -42.38
C ARG A 133 -45.97 -16.47 -41.82
N GLN A 134 -44.96 -16.26 -42.66
CA GLN A 134 -43.71 -15.62 -42.23
C GLN A 134 -43.93 -14.17 -41.77
N ARG A 135 -44.80 -13.41 -42.45
CA ARG A 135 -45.16 -12.05 -42.03
C ARG A 135 -45.83 -12.03 -40.66
N VAL A 136 -46.79 -12.91 -40.42
CA VAL A 136 -47.49 -13.00 -39.14
C VAL A 136 -46.53 -13.33 -38.00
N VAL A 137 -45.65 -14.33 -38.20
CA VAL A 137 -44.64 -14.70 -37.19
C VAL A 137 -43.68 -13.53 -36.91
N TYR A 138 -43.26 -12.79 -37.94
CA TYR A 138 -42.40 -11.63 -37.77
C TYR A 138 -43.09 -10.49 -37.01
N GLU A 139 -44.37 -10.22 -37.31
CA GLU A 139 -45.15 -9.22 -36.58
C GLU A 139 -45.36 -9.59 -35.11
N GLU A 140 -45.61 -10.86 -34.80
CA GLU A 140 -45.71 -11.35 -33.42
C GLU A 140 -44.39 -11.20 -32.66
N GLN A 141 -43.27 -11.58 -33.27
CA GLN A 141 -41.94 -11.40 -32.68
C GLN A 141 -41.64 -9.92 -32.42
N LYS A 142 -41.99 -9.04 -33.35
CA LYS A 142 -41.82 -7.58 -33.18
C LYS A 142 -42.65 -7.05 -32.00
N LYS A 143 -43.89 -7.50 -31.84
CA LYS A 143 -44.77 -7.13 -30.71
C LYS A 143 -44.20 -7.62 -29.38
N LEU A 144 -43.74 -8.87 -29.31
CA LEU A 144 -43.13 -9.43 -28.11
C LEU A 144 -41.85 -8.69 -27.71
N ALA A 145 -40.98 -8.39 -28.68
CA ALA A 145 -39.76 -7.63 -28.44
C ALA A 145 -40.06 -6.21 -27.92
N GLN A 146 -41.09 -5.55 -28.45
CA GLN A 146 -41.53 -4.24 -27.96
C GLN A 146 -42.06 -4.31 -26.52
N GLN A 147 -42.86 -5.32 -26.18
CA GLN A 147 -43.35 -5.52 -24.81
C GLN A 147 -42.20 -5.79 -23.83
N GLN A 148 -41.25 -6.65 -24.20
CA GLN A 148 -40.07 -6.92 -23.39
C GLN A 148 -39.21 -5.67 -23.18
N ALA A 149 -39.03 -4.85 -24.22
CA ALA A 149 -38.31 -3.59 -24.11
C ALA A 149 -39.00 -2.60 -23.17
N GLN A 150 -40.34 -2.52 -23.20
CA GLN A 150 -41.12 -1.69 -22.28
C GLN A 150 -40.99 -2.15 -20.83
N ILE A 151 -41.14 -3.45 -20.56
CA ILE A 151 -40.98 -4.04 -19.22
C ILE A 151 -39.57 -3.77 -18.71
N LYS A 152 -38.55 -4.00 -19.53
CA LYS A 152 -37.15 -3.74 -19.17
C LYS A 152 -36.90 -2.27 -18.85
N SER A 153 -37.49 -1.35 -19.62
CA SER A 153 -37.39 0.09 -19.33
C SER A 153 -38.07 0.47 -18.01
N GLN A 154 -39.22 -0.14 -17.68
CA GLN A 154 -39.90 0.10 -16.40
C GLN A 154 -39.08 -0.41 -15.21
N MET A 155 -38.52 -1.62 -15.32
CA MET A 155 -37.65 -2.21 -14.29
C MET A 155 -36.41 -1.35 -14.07
N ALA A 156 -35.75 -0.90 -15.13
CA ALA A 156 -34.56 -0.04 -15.03
C ALA A 156 -34.86 1.31 -14.34
N LYS A 157 -36.03 1.91 -14.60
CA LYS A 157 -36.47 3.13 -13.90
C LYS A 157 -36.71 2.88 -12.42
N TYR A 158 -37.35 1.77 -12.09
CA TYR A 158 -37.60 1.39 -10.70
C TYR A 158 -36.30 1.11 -9.93
N GLU A 159 -35.33 0.46 -10.57
CA GLU A 159 -34.00 0.22 -10.00
C GLU A 159 -33.24 1.54 -9.76
N ASP A 160 -33.28 2.50 -10.69
CA ASP A 160 -32.68 3.83 -10.50
C ASP A 160 -33.34 4.60 -9.34
N GLU A 161 -34.67 4.55 -9.21
CA GLU A 161 -35.38 5.14 -8.07
C GLU A 161 -34.98 4.49 -6.73
N LEU A 162 -34.85 3.17 -6.70
CA LEU A 162 -34.42 2.44 -5.51
C LEU A 162 -32.96 2.75 -5.15
N ALA A 163 -32.08 2.88 -6.15
CA ALA A 163 -30.69 3.27 -5.96
C ALA A 163 -30.57 4.68 -5.38
N ARG A 164 -31.37 5.63 -5.87
CA ARG A 164 -31.41 7.00 -5.31
C ARG A 164 -31.88 7.00 -3.85
N LYS A 165 -32.89 6.20 -3.50
CA LYS A 165 -33.35 6.06 -2.12
C LYS A 165 -32.29 5.43 -1.21
N ARG A 166 -31.57 4.41 -1.67
CA ARG A 166 -30.44 3.81 -0.93
C ARG A 166 -29.32 4.82 -0.70
N MET A 167 -28.95 5.58 -1.73
CA MET A 167 -27.92 6.61 -1.63
C MET A 167 -28.32 7.73 -0.67
N GLN A 168 -29.59 8.13 -0.66
CA GLN A 168 -30.10 9.12 0.30
C GLN A 168 -30.02 8.60 1.74
N ALA A 169 -30.47 7.38 2.00
CA ALA A 169 -30.39 6.75 3.31
C ALA A 169 -28.94 6.58 3.81
N GLU A 170 -28.02 6.18 2.92
CA GLU A 170 -26.59 6.07 3.26
C GLU A 170 -25.98 7.42 3.61
N ASN A 171 -26.29 8.47 2.83
CA ASN A 171 -25.81 9.83 3.10
C ASN A 171 -26.36 10.36 4.44
N GLU A 172 -27.63 10.08 4.76
CA GLU A 172 -28.24 10.45 6.04
C GLU A 172 -27.58 9.70 7.20
N HIS A 173 -27.35 8.39 7.06
CA HIS A 173 -26.67 7.60 8.06
C HIS A 173 -25.21 8.06 8.27
N GLN A 174 -24.52 8.46 7.19
CA GLN A 174 -23.18 9.01 7.28
C GLN A 174 -23.15 10.37 7.97
N ARG A 175 -24.14 11.24 7.72
CA ARG A 175 -24.29 12.51 8.46
C ARG A 175 -24.53 12.27 9.95
N ALA A 176 -25.37 11.31 10.31
CA ALA A 176 -25.61 10.94 11.71
C ALA A 176 -24.33 10.43 12.40
N ARG A 177 -23.58 9.52 11.76
CA ARG A 177 -22.29 9.04 12.31
C ARG A 177 -21.27 10.16 12.47
N ASN A 178 -21.19 11.08 11.50
CA ASN A 178 -20.28 12.22 11.59
C ASN A 178 -20.68 13.16 12.74
N GLN A 179 -21.98 13.38 12.96
CA GLN A 179 -22.47 14.16 14.10
C GLN A 179 -22.14 13.49 15.45
N GLU A 180 -22.28 12.17 15.55
CA GLU A 180 -21.89 11.41 16.75
C GLU A 180 -20.39 11.47 17.02
N LEU A 181 -19.55 11.35 15.99
CA LEU A 181 -18.10 11.46 16.11
C LEU A 181 -17.66 12.84 16.60
N VAL A 182 -18.26 13.90 16.07
CA VAL A 182 -17.99 15.28 16.53
C VAL A 182 -18.40 15.44 17.98
N LYS A 183 -19.59 14.96 18.36
CA LYS A 183 -20.06 15.01 19.75
C LYS A 183 -19.14 14.24 20.71
N MET A 184 -18.68 13.05 20.31
CA MET A 184 -17.72 12.27 21.09
C MET A 184 -16.37 12.98 21.22
N GLN A 185 -15.92 13.66 20.17
CA GLN A 185 -14.69 14.45 20.16
C GLN A 185 -14.79 15.67 21.10
N GLU A 186 -15.92 16.38 21.08
CA GLU A 186 -16.22 17.49 22.01
C GLU A 186 -16.28 17.01 23.46
N GLU A 187 -16.93 15.87 23.72
CA GLU A 187 -16.96 15.27 25.07
C GLU A 187 -15.56 14.86 25.55
N SER A 188 -14.72 14.34 24.65
CA SER A 188 -13.33 14.00 24.96
C SER A 188 -12.49 15.25 25.26
N SER A 189 -12.63 16.33 24.48
CA SER A 189 -11.92 17.59 24.73
C SER A 189 -12.35 18.21 26.05
N MET A 190 -13.65 18.19 26.37
CA MET A 190 -14.17 18.66 27.65
C MET A 190 -13.63 17.84 28.83
N ARG A 191 -13.54 16.51 28.70
CA ARG A 191 -12.92 15.65 29.73
C ARG A 191 -11.43 15.91 29.89
N GLN A 192 -10.69 16.13 28.80
CA GLN A 192 -9.26 16.47 28.86
C GLN A 192 -9.01 17.84 29.49
N GLU A 193 -9.82 18.84 29.17
CA GLU A 193 -9.73 20.16 29.79
C GLU A 193 -10.06 20.11 31.28
N ALA A 194 -11.09 19.37 31.69
CA ALA A 194 -11.42 19.16 33.09
C ALA A 194 -10.28 18.44 33.85
N ALA A 195 -9.69 17.41 33.24
CA ALA A 195 -8.55 16.71 33.82
C ALA A 195 -7.32 17.62 33.96
N ARG A 196 -7.03 18.46 32.96
CA ARG A 196 -5.94 19.46 33.05
C ARG A 196 -6.17 20.44 34.19
N ARG A 197 -7.38 21.01 34.32
CA ARG A 197 -7.73 21.92 35.41
C ARG A 197 -7.56 21.24 36.77
N ALA A 198 -8.02 20.00 36.93
CA ALA A 198 -7.83 19.24 38.16
C ALA A 198 -6.34 19.01 38.49
N THR A 199 -5.52 18.69 37.48
CA THR A 199 -4.06 18.53 37.69
C THR A 199 -3.37 19.84 38.03
N GLU A 200 -3.77 20.96 37.42
CA GLU A 200 -3.22 22.28 37.73
C GLU A 200 -3.58 22.71 39.17
N GLU A 201 -4.82 22.45 39.60
CA GLU A 201 -5.26 22.69 40.98
C GLU A 201 -4.48 21.84 41.99
N MET A 202 -4.24 20.56 41.69
CA MET A 202 -3.39 19.69 42.53
C MET A 202 -1.96 20.22 42.65
N ILE A 203 -1.34 20.61 41.53
CA ILE A 203 0.04 21.16 41.53
C ILE A 203 0.09 22.47 42.33
N GLN A 204 -0.90 23.34 42.17
CA GLN A 204 -0.98 24.58 42.93
C GLN A 204 -1.19 24.34 44.42
N ALA A 205 -1.99 23.35 44.80
CA ALA A 205 -2.17 22.95 46.20
C ALA A 205 -0.86 22.42 46.80
N GLN A 206 -0.13 21.58 46.06
CA GLN A 206 1.17 21.05 46.48
C GLN A 206 2.23 22.16 46.61
N ARG A 207 2.24 23.15 45.69
CA ARG A 207 3.09 24.34 45.80
C ARG A 207 2.77 25.18 47.03
N ARG A 208 1.48 25.41 47.31
CA ARG A 208 1.06 26.13 48.53
C ARG A 208 1.46 25.40 49.81
N GLN A 209 1.45 24.06 49.82
CA GLN A 209 1.92 23.28 50.97
C GLN A 209 3.44 23.38 51.15
N THR A 210 4.20 23.17 50.07
CA THR A 210 5.67 23.28 50.10
C THR A 210 6.16 24.70 50.45
N GLU A 211 5.46 25.75 50.01
CA GLU A 211 5.75 27.14 50.41
C GLU A 211 5.48 27.38 51.89
N ARG A 212 4.42 26.79 52.47
CA ARG A 212 4.13 26.88 53.91
C ARG A 212 5.21 26.19 54.74
N GLU A 213 5.60 24.98 54.35
CA GLU A 213 6.68 24.23 55.01
C GLU A 213 8.01 24.99 54.94
N LYS A 214 8.35 25.56 53.78
CA LYS A 214 9.53 26.41 53.64
C LYS A 214 9.47 27.65 54.52
N ALA A 215 8.33 28.33 54.58
CA ALA A 215 8.16 29.50 55.43
C ALA A 215 8.28 29.17 56.92
N GLU A 216 7.86 27.97 57.35
CA GLU A 216 8.05 27.48 58.71
C GLU A 216 9.54 27.23 59.02
N ILE A 217 10.25 26.52 58.13
CA ILE A 217 11.69 26.28 58.25
C ILE A 217 12.47 27.61 58.24
N GLU A 218 12.10 28.55 57.38
CA GLU A 218 12.72 29.88 57.34
C GLU A 218 12.49 30.64 58.66
N ARG A 219 11.30 30.55 59.26
CA ARG A 219 11.05 31.14 60.58
C ARG A 219 11.89 30.50 61.68
N GLU A 220 12.06 29.18 61.65
CA GLU A 220 12.90 28.47 62.63
C GLU A 220 14.38 28.83 62.46
N THR A 221 14.88 28.85 61.23
CA THR A 221 16.26 29.24 60.92
C THR A 221 16.54 30.70 61.27
N ILE A 222 15.60 31.62 61.01
CA ILE A 222 15.70 33.02 61.45
C ILE A 222 15.75 33.11 62.98
N LYS A 223 14.94 32.33 63.71
CA LYS A 223 14.99 32.31 65.19
C LYS A 223 16.33 31.79 65.71
N VAL A 224 16.83 30.68 65.18
CA VAL A 224 18.13 30.10 65.58
C VAL A 224 19.27 31.06 65.24
N LYS A 225 19.24 31.65 64.04
CA LYS A 225 20.25 32.63 63.61
C LYS A 225 20.20 33.90 64.44
N ALA A 226 19.01 34.41 64.78
CA ALA A 226 18.87 35.58 65.64
C ALA A 226 19.37 35.32 67.07
N MET A 227 19.15 34.13 67.62
CA MET A 227 19.70 33.73 68.93
C MET A 227 21.23 33.61 68.87
N ALA A 228 21.76 32.95 67.84
CA ALA A 228 23.21 32.82 67.65
C ALA A 228 23.91 34.17 67.40
N GLU A 229 23.28 35.07 66.63
CA GLU A 229 23.78 36.43 66.43
C GLU A 229 23.62 37.32 67.67
N ALA A 230 22.64 37.08 68.54
CA ALA A 230 22.51 37.79 69.81
C ALA A 230 23.59 37.33 70.80
N GLU A 231 23.87 36.03 70.86
CA GLU A 231 24.98 35.46 71.64
C GLU A 231 26.34 35.94 71.08
N GLY A 232 26.50 35.94 69.75
CA GLY A 232 27.67 36.46 69.06
C GLY A 232 27.89 37.95 69.30
N ARG A 233 26.84 38.78 69.19
CA ARG A 233 26.92 40.22 69.48
C ARG A 233 27.18 40.51 70.95
N ALA A 234 26.66 39.70 71.89
CA ALA A 234 26.99 39.83 73.31
C ALA A 234 28.45 39.49 73.59
N HIS A 235 29.04 38.56 72.82
CA HIS A 235 30.44 38.17 72.93
C HIS A 235 31.40 39.16 72.23
N GLU A 236 30.99 39.69 71.07
CA GLU A 236 31.73 40.71 70.33
C GLU A 236 31.65 42.08 70.99
N ALA A 237 30.53 42.48 71.60
CA ALA A 237 30.43 43.74 72.34
C ALA A 237 31.39 43.78 73.54
N LYS A 238 31.64 42.64 74.20
CA LYS A 238 32.66 42.51 75.26
C LYS A 238 34.10 42.67 74.74
N LEU A 239 34.36 42.33 73.47
CA LEU A 239 35.69 42.41 72.85
C LEU A 239 35.91 43.72 72.06
N ALA A 240 34.84 44.35 71.57
CA ALA A 240 34.85 45.56 70.76
C ALA A 240 34.95 46.85 71.60
N GLU A 241 34.64 46.80 72.90
CA GLU A 241 34.77 47.94 73.82
C GLU A 241 36.23 48.46 73.89
N ASP A 242 37.22 47.55 73.73
CA ASP A 242 38.66 47.90 73.78
C ASP A 242 39.26 48.38 72.45
N VAL A 243 38.63 48.09 71.31
CA VAL A 243 39.19 48.39 69.97
C VAL A 243 38.49 49.59 69.31
N ASN A 244 37.23 49.85 69.65
CA ASN A 244 36.44 50.93 69.02
C ASN A 244 36.82 52.34 69.51
N ARG A 245 37.62 52.46 70.58
CA ARG A 245 38.21 53.74 71.01
C ARG A 245 39.32 54.25 70.08
N ARG A 246 39.90 53.39 69.24
CA ARG A 246 41.09 53.73 68.41
C ARG A 246 40.78 53.98 66.93
N MET A 247 39.70 53.41 66.37
CA MET A 247 39.38 53.52 64.93
C MET A 247 38.38 54.61 64.56
N LEU A 248 37.76 55.29 65.54
CA LEU A 248 36.76 56.35 65.30
C LEU A 248 37.35 57.69 64.79
N VAL A 249 38.67 57.81 64.69
CA VAL A 249 39.34 59.06 64.27
C VAL A 249 39.70 59.08 62.77
N GLU A 250 39.82 57.93 62.09
CA GLU A 250 40.49 57.90 60.76
C GLU A 250 39.61 57.55 59.55
N ARG A 251 38.33 57.17 59.71
CA ARG A 251 37.47 56.73 58.59
C ARG A 251 36.28 57.62 58.24
N ALA A 252 36.19 58.82 58.83
CA ALA A 252 35.08 59.74 58.56
C ALA A 252 35.21 60.54 57.24
N ASN A 253 36.37 60.54 56.56
CA ASN A 253 36.66 61.58 55.56
C ASN A 253 36.97 61.12 54.11
N ALA A 254 36.75 59.87 53.67
CA ALA A 254 37.31 59.47 52.36
C ALA A 254 36.47 58.71 51.32
N GLU A 255 35.28 58.15 51.57
CA GLU A 255 34.66 57.27 50.54
C GLU A 255 33.14 57.39 50.38
N ARG A 256 32.66 58.61 50.07
CA ARG A 256 31.27 58.82 49.59
C ARG A 256 31.13 59.51 48.21
N GLU A 257 32.22 59.84 47.53
CA GLU A 257 32.13 60.61 46.26
C GLU A 257 32.32 59.80 44.98
N LYS A 258 32.64 58.49 45.03
CA LYS A 258 32.98 57.72 43.82
C LYS A 258 31.82 57.01 43.12
N TRP A 259 30.62 56.97 43.69
CA TRP A 259 29.52 56.15 43.16
C TRP A 259 28.38 56.93 42.50
N VAL A 260 28.40 58.27 42.53
CA VAL A 260 27.32 59.11 41.96
C VAL A 260 27.67 59.65 40.55
N ALA A 261 28.94 59.60 40.13
CA ALA A 261 29.35 60.09 38.81
C ALA A 261 29.25 59.04 37.66
N ALA A 262 28.97 57.77 37.96
CA ALA A 262 29.06 56.69 36.97
C ALA A 262 27.72 56.32 36.29
N ILE A 263 26.59 56.92 36.69
CA ILE A 263 25.24 56.44 36.26
C ILE A 263 24.57 57.34 35.20
N ASN A 264 25.06 58.56 34.93
CA ASN A 264 24.36 59.52 34.04
C ASN A 264 24.91 59.63 32.61
N THR A 265 25.74 58.70 32.12
CA THR A 265 26.34 58.82 30.77
C THR A 265 25.99 57.68 29.80
N THR A 266 25.06 56.78 30.14
CA THR A 266 24.74 55.61 29.29
C THR A 266 23.29 55.53 28.80
N PHE A 267 22.51 56.63 28.81
CA PHE A 267 21.10 56.59 28.35
C PHE A 267 20.69 57.58 27.25
N ASP A 268 21.62 58.30 26.62
CA ASP A 268 21.29 59.34 25.61
C ASP A 268 21.55 58.98 24.14
N GLN A 269 21.93 57.74 23.80
CA GLN A 269 22.24 57.37 22.41
C GLN A 269 21.27 56.42 21.70
N ILE A 270 20.15 56.05 22.31
CA ILE A 270 19.15 55.15 21.68
C ILE A 270 17.80 55.84 21.37
N GLY A 271 17.52 57.02 21.92
CA GLY A 271 16.20 57.67 21.81
C GLY A 271 15.92 58.54 20.57
N GLY A 272 16.96 58.96 19.82
CA GLY A 272 16.83 60.00 18.80
C GLY A 272 16.28 59.55 17.44
N GLY A 273 16.52 58.30 17.04
CA GLY A 273 16.17 57.81 15.69
C GLY A 273 14.69 57.42 15.51
N LEU A 274 14.04 56.91 16.57
CA LEU A 274 12.64 56.47 16.49
C LEU A 274 11.64 57.64 16.52
N ARG A 275 11.95 58.72 17.24
CA ARG A 275 11.03 59.86 17.36
C ARG A 275 10.91 60.68 16.07
N ALA A 276 11.92 60.71 15.22
CA ALA A 276 11.89 61.42 13.94
C ALA A 276 11.05 60.72 12.85
N ILE A 277 10.79 59.41 13.00
CA ILE A 277 9.94 58.62 12.08
C ILE A 277 8.47 58.72 12.48
N LEU A 278 8.18 59.01 13.75
CA LEU A 278 6.81 59.14 14.28
C LEU A 278 6.20 60.54 14.07
N THR A 279 6.99 61.58 13.83
CA THR A 279 6.51 62.96 13.68
C THR A 279 6.31 63.43 12.23
N ASP A 280 6.85 62.71 11.24
CA ASP A 280 6.82 63.11 9.82
C ASP A 280 5.86 62.19 9.03
N GLN A 281 4.67 62.72 8.69
CA GLN A 281 3.59 61.94 8.05
C GLN A 281 4.01 61.32 6.72
N ASN A 282 4.87 61.99 5.95
CA ASN A 282 5.34 61.48 4.66
C ASN A 282 6.32 60.30 4.83
N LYS A 283 7.19 60.35 5.84
CA LYS A 283 8.13 59.26 6.13
C LYS A 283 7.44 58.06 6.76
N LEU A 284 6.40 58.29 7.56
CA LEU A 284 5.58 57.22 8.12
C LEU A 284 4.81 56.46 7.02
N VAL A 285 4.23 57.16 6.04
CA VAL A 285 3.55 56.52 4.90
C VAL A 285 4.52 55.67 4.07
N VAL A 286 5.74 56.16 3.82
CA VAL A 286 6.77 55.38 3.09
C VAL A 286 7.23 54.17 3.90
N ALA A 287 7.42 54.31 5.22
CA ALA A 287 7.81 53.21 6.09
C ALA A 287 6.71 52.14 6.17
N VAL A 288 5.46 52.53 6.40
CA VAL A 288 4.31 51.62 6.42
C VAL A 288 4.09 51.00 5.05
N GLY A 289 4.19 51.77 3.97
CA GLY A 289 4.10 51.28 2.60
C GLY A 289 5.19 50.26 2.25
N GLY A 290 6.43 50.51 2.65
CA GLY A 290 7.56 49.60 2.47
C GLY A 290 7.40 48.30 3.27
N VAL A 291 6.97 48.38 4.53
CA VAL A 291 6.71 47.19 5.37
C VAL A 291 5.53 46.38 4.80
N THR A 292 4.48 47.04 4.32
CA THR A 292 3.30 46.37 3.74
C THR A 292 3.63 45.72 2.40
N ALA A 293 4.43 46.38 1.55
CA ALA A 293 4.90 45.83 0.29
C ALA A 293 5.84 44.63 0.49
N LEU A 294 6.73 44.69 1.50
CA LEU A 294 7.56 43.54 1.89
C LEU A 294 6.70 42.39 2.43
N ALA A 295 5.73 42.66 3.31
CA ALA A 295 4.82 41.65 3.83
C ALA A 295 3.99 41.01 2.70
N ALA A 296 3.47 41.80 1.77
CA ALA A 296 2.73 41.32 0.60
C ALA A 296 3.63 40.52 -0.36
N GLY A 297 4.87 40.97 -0.60
CA GLY A 297 5.86 40.26 -1.41
C GLY A 297 6.24 38.90 -0.81
N VAL A 298 6.47 38.85 0.51
CA VAL A 298 6.77 37.60 1.23
C VAL A 298 5.54 36.68 1.26
N TYR A 299 4.33 37.20 1.44
CA TYR A 299 3.12 36.39 1.48
C TYR A 299 2.77 35.79 0.11
N THR A 300 2.84 36.60 -0.95
CA THR A 300 2.56 36.16 -2.34
C THR A 300 3.59 35.14 -2.83
N THR A 301 4.87 35.32 -2.52
CA THR A 301 5.91 34.33 -2.86
C THR A 301 5.78 33.04 -2.05
N ARG A 302 5.47 33.14 -0.75
CA ARG A 302 5.31 31.95 0.11
C ARG A 302 4.12 31.08 -0.29
N GLU A 303 2.96 31.68 -0.58
CA GLU A 303 1.78 30.92 -0.98
C GLU A 303 1.80 30.52 -2.46
N GLY A 304 2.34 31.38 -3.35
CA GLY A 304 2.59 31.03 -4.75
C GLY A 304 3.54 29.84 -4.88
N ALA A 305 4.63 29.82 -4.12
CA ALA A 305 5.56 28.70 -4.09
C ALA A 305 4.92 27.41 -3.56
N ARG A 306 4.02 27.50 -2.56
CA ARG A 306 3.33 26.31 -2.00
C ARG A 306 2.39 25.64 -3.01
N VAL A 307 1.64 26.42 -3.78
CA VAL A 307 0.72 25.90 -4.82
C VAL A 307 1.51 25.29 -5.98
N ILE A 308 2.56 25.98 -6.44
CA ILE A 308 3.45 25.48 -7.49
C ILE A 308 4.16 24.19 -7.02
N TRP A 309 4.62 24.14 -5.75
CA TRP A 309 5.25 22.93 -5.21
C TRP A 309 4.32 21.73 -5.18
N SER A 310 3.07 21.92 -4.74
CA SER A 310 2.07 20.83 -4.68
C SER A 310 1.77 20.24 -6.06
N TYR A 311 1.75 21.07 -7.10
CA TYR A 311 1.54 20.62 -8.48
C TYR A 311 2.76 19.87 -9.04
N VAL A 312 3.97 20.36 -8.74
CA VAL A 312 5.24 19.73 -9.16
C VAL A 312 5.45 18.37 -8.48
N ASP A 313 5.13 18.24 -7.19
CA ASP A 313 5.22 16.96 -6.45
C ASP A 313 4.32 15.88 -7.04
N ARG A 314 3.16 16.25 -7.59
CA ARG A 314 2.22 15.31 -8.21
C ARG A 314 2.68 14.82 -9.59
N ILE A 315 3.51 15.60 -10.29
CA ILE A 315 4.00 15.27 -11.64
C ILE A 315 5.39 14.61 -11.60
N LEU A 316 6.22 14.99 -10.63
CA LEU A 316 7.63 14.58 -10.55
C LEU A 316 8.00 13.79 -9.29
N GLY A 317 7.06 13.62 -8.34
CA GLY A 317 7.28 12.86 -7.11
C GLY A 317 7.24 11.34 -7.28
N GLN A 318 7.95 10.66 -6.38
CA GLN A 318 7.94 9.20 -6.26
C GLN A 318 6.52 8.70 -5.92
N PRO A 319 5.99 7.67 -6.62
CA PRO A 319 4.69 7.08 -6.31
C PRO A 319 4.59 6.61 -4.85
N SER A 320 3.41 6.74 -4.26
CA SER A 320 3.15 6.40 -2.84
C SER A 320 3.36 4.91 -2.50
N LEU A 321 3.38 4.03 -3.50
CA LEU A 321 3.64 2.60 -3.35
C LEU A 321 5.12 2.24 -3.15
N ILE A 322 6.03 3.17 -3.45
CA ILE A 322 7.47 2.88 -3.40
C ILE A 322 8.02 3.22 -2.03
N ARG A 323 8.48 2.22 -1.29
CA ARG A 323 9.14 2.38 0.01
C ARG A 323 10.55 2.93 -0.12
N GLU A 324 11.30 2.48 -1.11
CA GLU A 324 12.68 2.89 -1.34
C GLU A 324 12.97 2.98 -2.83
N SER A 325 13.77 3.95 -3.26
CA SER A 325 14.29 3.96 -4.63
C SER A 325 15.71 4.52 -4.70
N SER A 326 16.47 4.07 -5.70
CA SER A 326 17.78 4.68 -6.03
C SER A 326 17.63 6.00 -6.77
N ARG A 327 16.41 6.34 -7.21
CA ARG A 327 16.07 7.60 -7.85
C ARG A 327 15.85 8.64 -6.75
N GLY A 328 16.49 9.81 -6.88
CA GLY A 328 16.23 10.92 -5.96
C GLY A 328 14.73 11.24 -5.94
N LYS A 329 14.16 11.45 -4.75
CA LYS A 329 12.74 11.78 -4.55
C LYS A 329 12.25 12.97 -5.39
N TYR A 330 13.21 13.81 -5.83
CA TYR A 330 13.03 14.89 -6.77
C TYR A 330 14.11 14.85 -7.87
N PRO A 331 13.79 15.10 -9.15
CA PRO A 331 14.77 15.09 -10.25
C PRO A 331 15.89 16.13 -10.11
N TRP A 332 15.69 17.15 -9.26
CA TRP A 332 16.61 18.28 -9.06
C TRP A 332 17.57 18.09 -7.88
N SER A 333 17.40 17.06 -7.05
CA SER A 333 18.29 16.81 -5.90
C SER A 333 19.74 16.50 -6.33
N GLY A 334 19.92 15.98 -7.55
CA GLY A 334 21.24 15.79 -8.18
C GLY A 334 21.88 17.07 -8.74
N LEU A 335 21.10 18.13 -9.00
CA LEU A 335 21.60 19.41 -9.54
C LEU A 335 22.12 20.34 -8.44
N PHE A 336 21.45 20.41 -7.29
CA PHE A 336 21.90 21.23 -6.15
C PHE A 336 23.19 20.70 -5.50
N SER A 337 23.40 19.38 -5.48
CA SER A 337 24.64 18.77 -4.96
C SER A 337 25.85 18.97 -5.89
N ARG A 338 25.61 19.17 -7.19
CA ARG A 338 26.65 19.45 -8.20
C ARG A 338 27.03 20.92 -8.29
N GLY A 339 26.13 21.85 -7.96
CA GLY A 339 26.43 23.30 -7.93
C GLY A 339 27.21 23.76 -6.69
N LEU A 340 27.03 23.09 -5.55
CA LEU A 340 27.73 23.40 -4.30
C LEU A 340 29.12 22.74 -4.17
N SER A 341 29.43 21.74 -5.02
CA SER A 341 30.75 21.09 -5.04
C SER A 341 31.79 21.84 -5.89
N THR A 342 31.37 22.81 -6.72
CA THR A 342 32.28 23.64 -7.53
C THR A 342 32.93 24.79 -6.75
N PHE A 343 32.43 25.11 -5.55
CA PHE A 343 33.01 26.14 -4.67
C PHE A 343 33.83 25.56 -3.50
N SER A 344 33.99 24.24 -3.42
CA SER A 344 34.77 23.57 -2.35
C SER A 344 35.74 22.51 -2.88
N MET A 345 36.48 22.83 -3.95
CA MET A 345 37.66 22.05 -4.35
C MET A 345 38.81 22.94 -4.81
N ARG A 346 39.57 23.45 -3.84
CA ARG A 346 41.02 23.62 -3.99
C ARG A 346 41.67 23.24 -2.67
N GLY A 347 42.16 22.01 -2.59
CA GLY A 347 42.95 21.51 -1.45
C GLY A 347 42.23 20.50 -0.57
N ALA A 348 41.95 19.31 -1.10
CA ALA A 348 41.88 18.11 -0.26
C ALA A 348 42.24 16.90 -1.11
N ASN A 349 43.48 16.46 -0.92
CA ASN A 349 44.07 15.28 -1.52
C ASN A 349 43.13 14.08 -1.29
N LYS A 350 42.53 13.56 -2.37
CA LYS A 350 41.63 12.41 -2.33
C LYS A 350 42.49 11.18 -2.09
N SER A 351 42.76 10.87 -0.83
CA SER A 351 43.30 9.59 -0.41
C SER A 351 42.36 8.50 -0.90
N SER A 352 42.78 7.79 -1.95
CA SER A 352 42.19 6.57 -2.43
C SER A 352 42.30 5.52 -1.33
N GLY A 353 41.33 5.52 -0.43
CA GLY A 353 41.07 4.39 0.45
C GLY A 353 40.60 3.23 -0.42
N SER A 354 41.55 2.37 -0.74
CA SER A 354 41.34 1.02 -1.26
C SER A 354 40.17 0.36 -0.52
N GLN A 355 39.02 0.26 -1.19
CA GLN A 355 37.94 -0.64 -0.79
C GLN A 355 38.18 -1.93 -1.57
N ASN A 356 38.79 -2.90 -0.90
CA ASN A 356 38.87 -4.28 -1.35
C ASN A 356 37.49 -4.76 -1.82
N GLY A 357 37.32 -4.90 -3.13
CA GLY A 357 37.24 -6.22 -3.77
C GLY A 357 36.15 -7.22 -3.36
N ASN A 358 35.14 -6.89 -2.56
CA ASN A 358 33.98 -7.77 -2.41
C ASN A 358 32.95 -7.50 -3.51
N SER A 359 32.95 -8.39 -4.50
CA SER A 359 32.12 -8.33 -5.71
C SER A 359 30.62 -8.20 -5.38
N PHE A 360 30.12 -8.79 -4.29
CA PHE A 360 28.82 -8.50 -3.68
C PHE A 360 29.08 -7.74 -2.37
N GLY A 361 28.27 -6.74 -2.01
CA GLY A 361 28.46 -5.96 -0.77
C GLY A 361 28.39 -6.79 0.53
N ASP A 362 27.78 -6.27 1.58
CA ASP A 362 27.59 -6.97 2.87
C ASP A 362 26.61 -8.18 2.80
N VAL A 363 26.42 -8.78 1.62
CA VAL A 363 25.43 -9.84 1.35
C VAL A 363 26.15 -11.17 1.16
N ILE A 364 25.92 -12.11 2.08
CA ILE A 364 26.47 -13.46 2.04
C ILE A 364 25.35 -14.41 1.62
N LEU A 365 25.57 -15.13 0.52
CA LEU A 365 24.64 -16.11 -0.05
C LEU A 365 25.37 -17.42 -0.30
N HIS A 366 24.61 -18.49 -0.52
CA HIS A 366 25.18 -19.75 -0.97
C HIS A 366 25.95 -19.56 -2.30
N PRO A 367 27.15 -20.17 -2.48
CA PRO A 367 28.00 -19.92 -3.65
C PRO A 367 27.34 -20.15 -5.00
N SER A 368 26.45 -21.15 -5.12
CA SER A 368 25.72 -21.40 -6.37
C SER A 368 24.76 -20.27 -6.70
N LEU A 369 24.00 -19.79 -5.69
CA LEU A 369 23.05 -18.69 -5.84
C LEU A 369 23.79 -17.40 -6.14
N GLN A 370 24.89 -17.12 -5.44
CA GLN A 370 25.71 -15.94 -5.70
C GLN A 370 26.20 -15.89 -7.16
N ARG A 371 26.74 -17.00 -7.68
CA ARG A 371 27.17 -17.10 -9.09
C ARG A 371 26.00 -16.90 -10.05
N ARG A 372 24.82 -17.45 -9.74
CA ARG A 372 23.63 -17.27 -10.59
C ARG A 372 23.18 -15.81 -10.63
N ILE A 373 23.15 -15.11 -9.49
CA ILE A 373 22.81 -13.69 -9.43
C ILE A 373 23.87 -12.85 -10.16
N GLU A 374 25.16 -13.20 -10.09
CA GLU A 374 26.21 -12.56 -10.88
C GLU A 374 25.99 -12.71 -12.38
N GLN A 375 25.69 -13.93 -12.83
CA GLN A 375 25.37 -14.21 -14.23
C GLN A 375 24.15 -13.41 -14.69
N LEU A 376 23.08 -13.35 -13.88
CA LEU A 376 21.88 -12.58 -14.19
C LEU A 376 22.11 -11.07 -14.18
N ALA A 377 22.95 -10.56 -13.28
CA ALA A 377 23.32 -9.14 -13.27
C ALA A 377 24.07 -8.76 -14.55
N ASN A 378 25.04 -9.60 -14.95
CA ASN A 378 25.83 -9.40 -16.16
C ASN A 378 24.96 -9.55 -17.43
N ALA A 379 24.07 -10.55 -17.45
CA ALA A 379 23.11 -10.74 -18.54
C ALA A 379 22.20 -9.52 -18.66
N THR A 380 21.63 -9.03 -17.55
CA THR A 380 20.79 -7.84 -17.53
C THR A 380 21.56 -6.58 -18.00
N ALA A 381 22.82 -6.41 -17.58
CA ALA A 381 23.68 -5.31 -18.04
C ALA A 381 23.92 -5.36 -19.55
N ASN A 382 24.21 -6.55 -20.09
CA ASN A 382 24.43 -6.75 -21.52
C ASN A 382 23.14 -6.55 -22.32
N THR A 383 22.02 -7.09 -21.85
CA THR A 383 20.67 -6.90 -22.43
C THR A 383 20.34 -5.41 -22.56
N LYS A 384 20.63 -4.63 -21.51
CA LYS A 384 20.50 -3.16 -21.55
C LYS A 384 21.37 -2.53 -22.61
N ALA A 385 22.65 -2.92 -22.71
CA ALA A 385 23.57 -2.39 -23.71
C ALA A 385 23.12 -2.69 -25.15
N HIS A 386 22.48 -3.85 -25.36
CA HIS A 386 21.97 -4.30 -26.65
C HIS A 386 20.49 -3.94 -26.91
N GLN A 387 19.84 -3.19 -26.01
CA GLN A 387 18.42 -2.80 -26.11
C GLN A 387 17.45 -3.98 -26.34
N ALA A 388 17.82 -5.14 -25.79
CA ALA A 388 16.98 -6.33 -25.78
C ALA A 388 15.96 -6.27 -24.63
N PRO A 389 14.83 -6.99 -24.71
CA PRO A 389 13.86 -7.04 -23.62
C PRO A 389 14.47 -7.69 -22.36
N PHE A 390 14.11 -7.17 -21.20
CA PHE A 390 14.55 -7.72 -19.92
C PHE A 390 13.80 -9.00 -19.56
N ARG A 391 14.36 -9.74 -18.59
CA ARG A 391 13.77 -10.96 -18.03
C ARG A 391 13.19 -10.69 -16.65
N ASN A 392 11.98 -11.14 -16.40
CA ASN A 392 11.35 -11.07 -15.09
C ASN A 392 11.85 -12.20 -14.19
N MET A 393 11.96 -11.93 -12.89
CA MET A 393 12.56 -12.84 -11.93
C MET A 393 11.63 -13.09 -10.74
N LEU A 394 11.60 -14.32 -10.23
CA LEU A 394 10.92 -14.71 -8.99
C LEU A 394 11.94 -15.19 -7.96
N PHE A 395 11.93 -14.55 -6.79
CA PHE A 395 12.77 -14.89 -5.65
C PHE A 395 11.90 -15.57 -4.61
N TYR A 396 12.15 -16.84 -4.32
CA TYR A 396 11.37 -17.58 -3.32
C TYR A 396 12.27 -18.22 -2.27
N GLY A 397 11.68 -18.52 -1.11
CA GLY A 397 12.36 -19.19 0.00
C GLY A 397 11.94 -18.63 1.34
N PRO A 398 12.48 -19.16 2.45
CA PRO A 398 12.12 -18.73 3.80
C PRO A 398 12.31 -17.22 4.04
N PRO A 399 11.60 -16.63 5.00
CA PRO A 399 11.68 -15.20 5.24
C PRO A 399 12.99 -14.87 5.98
N GLY A 400 13.68 -13.81 5.56
CA GLY A 400 14.95 -13.39 6.18
C GLY A 400 16.22 -14.03 5.61
N THR A 401 16.14 -14.63 4.42
CA THR A 401 17.29 -15.18 3.65
C THR A 401 17.97 -14.15 2.73
N GLY A 402 17.55 -12.88 2.78
CA GLY A 402 18.23 -11.80 2.06
C GLY A 402 17.73 -11.50 0.64
N LYS A 403 16.53 -11.99 0.26
CA LYS A 403 15.89 -11.73 -1.06
C LYS A 403 15.93 -10.24 -1.48
N THR A 404 15.47 -9.35 -0.61
CA THR A 404 15.43 -7.89 -0.85
C THR A 404 16.84 -7.29 -0.99
N MET A 405 17.81 -7.76 -0.20
CA MET A 405 19.20 -7.29 -0.30
C MET A 405 19.86 -7.76 -1.59
N ALA A 406 19.59 -9.00 -2.00
CA ALA A 406 20.09 -9.57 -3.24
C ALA A 406 19.55 -8.84 -4.48
N ALA A 407 18.26 -8.46 -4.46
CA ALA A 407 17.67 -7.65 -5.53
C ALA A 407 18.34 -6.28 -5.67
N ARG A 408 18.65 -5.63 -4.54
CA ARG A 408 19.35 -4.34 -4.52
C ARG A 408 20.76 -4.47 -5.11
N GLU A 409 21.51 -5.51 -4.75
CA GLU A 409 22.83 -5.77 -5.33
C GLU A 409 22.75 -6.13 -6.83
N LEU A 410 21.76 -6.91 -7.25
CA LEU A 410 21.50 -7.22 -8.66
C LEU A 410 21.26 -5.94 -9.46
N ALA A 411 20.42 -5.02 -8.98
CA ALA A 411 20.18 -3.72 -9.61
C ALA A 411 21.46 -2.87 -9.69
N ARG A 412 22.22 -2.82 -8.59
CA ARG A 412 23.49 -2.09 -8.51
C ARG A 412 24.51 -2.60 -9.52
N LYS A 413 24.68 -3.92 -9.63
CA LYS A 413 25.61 -4.57 -10.56
C LYS A 413 25.18 -4.44 -12.02
N SER A 414 23.88 -4.58 -12.29
CA SER A 414 23.33 -4.42 -13.65
C SER A 414 23.29 -2.95 -14.12
N GLY A 415 23.53 -2.00 -13.21
CA GLY A 415 23.54 -0.57 -13.52
C GLY A 415 22.15 0.02 -13.78
N LEU A 416 21.10 -0.67 -13.34
CA LEU A 416 19.71 -0.24 -13.35
C LEU A 416 19.40 0.63 -12.13
N ASP A 417 18.37 1.46 -12.24
CA ASP A 417 17.75 2.07 -11.07
C ASP A 417 16.99 0.98 -10.27
N TYR A 418 16.77 1.20 -8.98
CA TYR A 418 16.06 0.30 -8.08
C TYR A 418 14.81 0.97 -7.51
N ALA A 419 13.71 0.24 -7.42
CA ALA A 419 12.52 0.62 -6.66
C ALA A 419 11.99 -0.57 -5.88
N LEU A 420 11.65 -0.35 -4.60
CA LEU A 420 11.05 -1.33 -3.70
C LEU A 420 9.59 -0.98 -3.45
N MET A 421 8.70 -1.94 -3.70
CA MET A 421 7.30 -1.95 -3.27
C MET A 421 7.07 -3.19 -2.41
N THR A 422 6.11 -3.13 -1.47
CA THR A 422 5.66 -4.32 -0.74
C THR A 422 4.23 -4.63 -1.14
N GLY A 423 3.92 -5.91 -1.39
CA GLY A 423 2.58 -6.34 -1.80
C GLY A 423 1.50 -6.07 -0.75
N GLY A 424 1.85 -6.10 0.54
CA GLY A 424 0.96 -5.72 1.63
C GLY A 424 0.43 -4.27 1.55
N ASP A 425 1.12 -3.37 0.86
CA ASP A 425 0.68 -1.97 0.70
C ASP A 425 -0.43 -1.82 -0.37
N VAL A 426 -0.67 -2.86 -1.17
CA VAL A 426 -1.65 -2.83 -2.27
C VAL A 426 -3.07 -3.03 -1.74
N ALA A 427 -3.27 -3.94 -0.77
CA ALA A 427 -4.59 -4.26 -0.25
C ALA A 427 -5.31 -3.07 0.42
N PRO A 428 -4.65 -2.23 1.26
CA PRO A 428 -5.29 -1.07 1.88
C PRO A 428 -5.76 0.01 0.90
N LEU A 429 -5.27 0.01 -0.35
CA LEU A 429 -5.66 1.00 -1.37
C LEU A 429 -7.04 0.75 -1.96
N GLY A 430 -7.61 -0.46 -1.80
CA GLY A 430 -8.92 -0.81 -2.34
C GLY A 430 -9.00 -0.56 -3.85
N SER A 431 -10.03 0.18 -4.29
CA SER A 431 -10.23 0.53 -5.71
C SER A 431 -9.13 1.43 -6.30
N GLN A 432 -8.38 2.16 -5.47
CA GLN A 432 -7.29 3.02 -5.94
C GLN A 432 -6.03 2.23 -6.33
N ALA A 433 -5.94 0.95 -5.95
CA ALA A 433 -4.79 0.10 -6.22
C ALA A 433 -4.44 0.05 -7.71
N VAL A 434 -5.45 -0.09 -8.58
CA VAL A 434 -5.31 -0.14 -10.04
C VAL A 434 -4.61 1.12 -10.54
N THR A 435 -5.15 2.30 -10.22
CA THR A 435 -4.60 3.59 -10.65
C THR A 435 -3.16 3.79 -10.16
N LYS A 436 -2.88 3.39 -8.91
CA LYS A 436 -1.54 3.51 -8.32
C LYS A 436 -0.51 2.58 -8.97
N ILE A 437 -0.91 1.35 -9.31
CA ILE A 437 -0.07 0.42 -10.07
C ILE A 437 0.23 1.00 -11.46
N HIS A 438 -0.76 1.53 -12.18
CA HIS A 438 -0.49 2.17 -13.48
C HIS A 438 0.48 3.34 -13.37
N GLN A 439 0.30 4.22 -12.36
CA GLN A 439 1.20 5.35 -12.09
C GLN A 439 2.63 4.89 -11.76
N LEU A 440 2.77 3.79 -11.01
CA LEU A 440 4.06 3.20 -10.68
C LEU A 440 4.80 2.74 -11.93
N PHE A 441 4.14 2.01 -12.82
CA PHE A 441 4.73 1.56 -14.08
C PHE A 441 5.07 2.72 -15.01
N ASP A 442 4.21 3.74 -15.12
CA ASP A 442 4.49 4.91 -15.95
C ASP A 442 5.68 5.72 -15.39
N TRP A 443 5.79 5.84 -14.07
CA TRP A 443 6.96 6.44 -13.42
C TRP A 443 8.23 5.61 -13.66
N ALA A 444 8.11 4.28 -13.61
CA ALA A 444 9.21 3.36 -13.83
C ALA A 444 9.79 3.46 -15.25
N LYS A 445 8.92 3.51 -16.27
CA LYS A 445 9.31 3.70 -17.69
C LYS A 445 10.07 5.00 -17.95
N LYS A 446 9.86 6.04 -17.12
CA LYS A 446 10.59 7.31 -17.23
C LYS A 446 12.06 7.24 -16.76
N SER A 447 12.57 6.07 -16.35
CA SER A 447 13.99 5.95 -15.99
C SER A 447 14.86 5.81 -17.24
N ASN A 448 15.82 6.72 -17.41
CA ASN A 448 16.80 6.65 -18.50
C ASN A 448 17.78 5.48 -18.37
N ARG A 449 17.93 4.91 -17.16
CA ARG A 449 18.86 3.80 -16.90
C ARG A 449 18.16 2.44 -16.98
N GLY A 450 16.85 2.40 -17.20
CA GLY A 450 16.02 1.24 -16.89
C GLY A 450 15.87 1.05 -15.37
N LEU A 451 14.77 0.45 -14.95
CA LEU A 451 14.41 0.27 -13.53
C LEU A 451 14.18 -1.20 -13.21
N LEU A 452 14.82 -1.69 -12.16
CA LEU A 452 14.42 -2.90 -11.47
C LEU A 452 13.35 -2.57 -10.43
N LEU A 453 12.12 -3.01 -10.70
CA LEU A 453 10.99 -2.94 -9.79
C LEU A 453 10.94 -4.22 -8.96
N PHE A 454 11.33 -4.12 -7.69
CA PHE A 454 11.27 -5.21 -6.74
C PHE A 454 9.97 -5.14 -5.93
N ILE A 455 9.19 -6.21 -5.95
CA ILE A 455 7.95 -6.36 -5.19
C ILE A 455 8.17 -7.42 -4.11
N ASP A 456 8.33 -6.98 -2.87
CA ASP A 456 8.43 -7.87 -1.71
C ASP A 456 7.04 -8.32 -1.25
N GLU A 457 6.94 -9.50 -0.63
CA GLU A 457 5.64 -10.08 -0.21
C GLU A 457 4.58 -10.05 -1.33
N ALA A 458 4.99 -10.44 -2.54
CA ALA A 458 4.14 -10.40 -3.73
C ALA A 458 2.92 -11.33 -3.60
N ASP A 459 3.02 -12.38 -2.79
CA ASP A 459 1.94 -13.27 -2.39
C ASP A 459 0.76 -12.54 -1.72
N ALA A 460 0.97 -11.36 -1.12
CA ALA A 460 -0.11 -10.60 -0.47
C ALA A 460 -1.23 -10.15 -1.41
N PHE A 461 -0.96 -9.97 -2.71
CA PHE A 461 -1.99 -9.58 -3.69
C PHE A 461 -1.94 -10.37 -5.02
N LEU A 462 -0.94 -11.24 -5.22
CA LEU A 462 -0.81 -12.11 -6.39
C LEU A 462 -1.25 -13.55 -6.14
N CYS A 463 -2.10 -13.78 -5.14
CA CYS A 463 -2.67 -15.10 -4.87
C CYS A 463 -3.61 -15.58 -6.00
N GLU A 464 -3.80 -16.90 -6.12
CA GLU A 464 -4.76 -17.50 -7.06
C GLU A 464 -6.18 -16.96 -6.92
N ARG A 465 -6.82 -16.67 -8.07
CA ARG A 465 -8.17 -16.09 -8.18
C ARG A 465 -9.28 -16.94 -7.54
N ASN A 466 -9.07 -18.26 -7.45
CA ASN A 466 -10.06 -19.25 -7.05
C ASN A 466 -10.14 -19.49 -5.54
N LYS A 467 -9.24 -18.94 -4.73
CA LYS A 467 -9.43 -18.94 -3.28
C LYS A 467 -10.59 -18.00 -2.95
N THR A 468 -11.63 -18.54 -2.32
CA THR A 468 -12.91 -17.88 -1.92
C THR A 468 -12.74 -16.56 -1.14
N TYR A 469 -11.53 -16.20 -0.74
CA TYR A 469 -11.20 -15.08 0.15
C TYR A 469 -10.53 -13.88 -0.54
N MET A 470 -10.31 -13.89 -1.86
CA MET A 470 -9.73 -12.70 -2.53
C MET A 470 -10.74 -11.57 -2.67
N SER A 471 -10.37 -10.38 -2.20
CA SER A 471 -11.13 -9.14 -2.43
C SER A 471 -11.14 -8.78 -3.92
N GLU A 472 -12.25 -8.22 -4.40
CA GLU A 472 -12.38 -7.70 -5.76
C GLU A 472 -11.31 -6.64 -6.09
N ALA A 473 -10.91 -5.85 -5.09
CA ALA A 473 -9.83 -4.88 -5.22
C ALA A 473 -8.47 -5.54 -5.50
N GLN A 474 -8.17 -6.66 -4.82
CA GLN A 474 -6.93 -7.41 -5.05
C GLN A 474 -6.94 -8.08 -6.43
N ARG A 475 -8.07 -8.65 -6.87
CA ARG A 475 -8.23 -9.19 -8.22
C ARG A 475 -8.00 -8.13 -9.30
N SER A 476 -8.54 -6.93 -9.07
CA SER A 476 -8.35 -5.78 -9.97
C SER A 476 -6.89 -5.33 -10.01
N ALA A 477 -6.22 -5.30 -8.86
CA ALA A 477 -4.79 -4.97 -8.77
C ALA A 477 -3.89 -6.02 -9.46
N LEU A 478 -4.18 -7.31 -9.28
CA LEU A 478 -3.53 -8.41 -10.01
C LEU A 478 -3.69 -8.24 -11.52
N ASN A 479 -4.92 -8.01 -11.99
CA ASN A 479 -5.19 -7.79 -13.41
C ASN A 479 -4.47 -6.54 -13.95
N ALA A 480 -4.33 -5.48 -13.16
CA ALA A 480 -3.57 -4.28 -13.54
C ALA A 480 -2.07 -4.58 -13.69
N LEU A 481 -1.49 -5.39 -12.79
CA LEU A 481 -0.11 -5.84 -12.90
C LEU A 481 0.09 -6.76 -14.12
N LEU A 482 -0.84 -7.68 -14.36
CA LEU A 482 -0.85 -8.52 -15.56
C LEU A 482 -1.02 -7.66 -16.83
N PHE A 483 -1.83 -6.63 -16.82
CA PHE A 483 -1.91 -5.75 -17.99
C PHE A 483 -0.56 -5.09 -18.32
N ARG A 484 0.21 -4.70 -17.31
CA ARG A 484 1.53 -4.04 -17.49
C ARG A 484 2.69 -5.00 -17.79
N THR A 485 2.54 -6.28 -17.46
CA THR A 485 3.57 -7.32 -17.63
C THR A 485 3.26 -8.28 -18.78
N GLY A 486 2.27 -7.95 -19.63
CA GLY A 486 1.88 -8.79 -20.76
C GLY A 486 2.95 -8.87 -21.84
N ASP A 487 3.67 -7.78 -22.06
CA ASP A 487 4.78 -7.71 -23.01
C ASP A 487 6.11 -7.58 -22.29
N GLN A 488 7.15 -8.20 -22.85
CA GLN A 488 8.51 -8.05 -22.36
C GLN A 488 8.98 -6.59 -22.51
N SER A 489 9.34 -5.95 -21.40
CA SER A 489 9.74 -4.54 -21.37
C SER A 489 11.24 -4.38 -21.56
N LYS A 490 11.64 -3.35 -22.32
CA LYS A 490 13.04 -2.91 -22.45
C LYS A 490 13.48 -1.93 -21.36
N ASP A 491 12.53 -1.43 -20.57
CA ASP A 491 12.76 -0.36 -19.60
C ASP A 491 12.67 -0.87 -18.16
N ILE A 492 11.88 -1.93 -17.91
CA ILE A 492 11.55 -2.41 -16.58
C ILE A 492 11.93 -3.89 -16.43
N VAL A 493 12.64 -4.19 -15.34
CA VAL A 493 12.86 -5.55 -14.84
C VAL A 493 11.93 -5.76 -13.65
N LEU A 494 11.04 -6.75 -13.72
CA LEU A 494 10.21 -7.13 -12.58
C LEU A 494 10.92 -8.21 -11.75
N ALA A 495 11.12 -7.95 -10.46
CA ALA A 495 11.61 -8.95 -9.51
C ALA A 495 10.60 -9.14 -8.38
N LEU A 496 9.95 -10.30 -8.34
CA LEU A 496 8.93 -10.64 -7.34
C LEU A 496 9.57 -11.45 -6.22
N ALA A 497 9.27 -11.17 -4.96
CA ALA A 497 9.66 -12.01 -3.83
C ALA A 497 8.44 -12.58 -3.10
N THR A 498 8.48 -13.89 -2.83
CA THR A 498 7.43 -14.62 -2.12
C THR A 498 8.03 -15.60 -1.11
N ASN A 499 7.32 -15.87 -0.03
CA ASN A 499 7.65 -16.98 0.86
C ASN A 499 6.86 -18.24 0.52
N ARG A 500 5.78 -18.11 -0.28
CA ARG A 500 4.86 -19.18 -0.65
C ARG A 500 4.70 -19.21 -2.18
N PRO A 501 5.64 -19.82 -2.91
CA PRO A 501 5.57 -19.86 -4.36
C PRO A 501 4.35 -20.64 -4.89
N SER A 502 3.83 -21.61 -4.13
CA SER A 502 2.65 -22.40 -4.48
C SER A 502 1.34 -21.62 -4.48
N ASP A 503 1.28 -20.48 -3.79
CA ASP A 503 0.05 -19.69 -3.67
C ASP A 503 -0.13 -18.68 -4.82
N LEU A 504 0.86 -18.55 -5.70
CA LEU A 504 0.97 -17.50 -6.71
C LEU A 504 0.10 -17.83 -7.95
N ASP A 505 -0.60 -16.83 -8.50
CA ASP A 505 -1.47 -16.99 -9.67
C ASP A 505 -0.70 -17.54 -10.88
N SER A 506 -1.28 -18.54 -11.56
CA SER A 506 -0.64 -19.22 -12.69
C SER A 506 -0.29 -18.26 -13.84
N ALA A 507 -1.07 -17.20 -14.06
CA ALA A 507 -0.77 -16.20 -15.09
C ALA A 507 0.41 -15.30 -14.73
N VAL A 508 0.72 -15.13 -13.44
CA VAL A 508 1.94 -14.43 -13.00
C VAL A 508 3.15 -15.35 -13.17
N ALA A 509 3.00 -16.64 -12.82
CA ALA A 509 4.05 -17.64 -12.99
C ALA A 509 4.50 -17.78 -14.46
N ASP A 510 3.55 -17.75 -15.41
CA ASP A 510 3.81 -17.80 -16.86
C ASP A 510 4.69 -16.64 -17.38
N ARG A 511 4.74 -15.52 -16.65
CA ARG A 511 5.46 -14.29 -17.05
C ARG A 511 6.81 -14.13 -16.36
N ILE A 512 7.21 -15.12 -15.58
CA ILE A 512 8.48 -15.16 -14.89
C ILE A 512 9.43 -15.99 -15.75
N ASP A 513 10.53 -15.37 -16.16
CA ASP A 513 11.56 -16.01 -16.98
C ASP A 513 12.59 -16.77 -16.13
N GLU A 514 12.89 -16.25 -14.94
CA GLU A 514 13.95 -16.75 -14.06
C GLU A 514 13.44 -16.98 -12.65
N VAL A 515 13.69 -18.16 -12.10
CA VAL A 515 13.24 -18.56 -10.76
C VAL A 515 14.47 -18.83 -9.88
N LEU A 516 14.56 -18.14 -8.74
CA LEU A 516 15.71 -18.15 -7.84
C LEU A 516 15.28 -18.57 -6.43
N GLU A 517 15.82 -19.70 -5.99
CA GLU A 517 15.64 -20.20 -4.63
C GLU A 517 16.65 -19.58 -3.66
N PHE A 518 16.16 -19.10 -2.53
CA PHE A 518 16.96 -18.59 -1.42
C PHE A 518 16.85 -19.56 -0.24
N PRO A 519 17.74 -20.58 -0.15
CA PRO A 519 17.73 -21.53 0.94
C PRO A 519 18.21 -20.88 2.25
N LEU A 520 18.05 -21.60 3.36
CA LEU A 520 18.70 -21.25 4.61
C LEU A 520 20.23 -21.34 4.47
N PRO A 521 21.01 -20.50 5.17
CA PRO A 521 22.46 -20.51 5.08
C PRO A 521 23.05 -21.82 5.65
N GLY A 522 24.02 -22.38 4.93
CA GLY A 522 24.85 -23.48 5.41
C GLY A 522 25.84 -23.03 6.49
N GLU A 523 26.61 -23.97 7.04
CA GLU A 523 27.51 -23.69 8.16
C GLU A 523 28.56 -22.62 7.84
N GLU A 524 29.18 -22.70 6.65
CA GLU A 524 30.17 -21.71 6.22
C GLU A 524 29.56 -20.32 6.04
N GLU A 525 28.35 -20.22 5.48
CA GLU A 525 27.65 -18.94 5.34
C GLU A 525 27.26 -18.38 6.69
N ARG A 526 26.79 -19.21 7.63
CA ARG A 526 26.48 -18.79 9.01
C ARG A 526 27.71 -18.25 9.72
N PHE A 527 28.86 -18.93 9.59
CA PHE A 527 30.13 -18.43 10.12
C PHE A 527 30.48 -17.04 9.57
N LYS A 528 30.39 -16.86 8.24
CA LYS A 528 30.64 -15.57 7.58
C LYS A 528 29.64 -14.50 8.05
N LEU A 529 28.36 -14.84 8.20
CA LEU A 529 27.30 -13.93 8.66
C LEU A 529 27.51 -13.50 10.11
N LEU A 530 27.85 -14.43 11.00
CA LEU A 530 28.18 -14.14 12.40
C LEU A 530 29.35 -13.15 12.47
N LYS A 531 30.43 -13.41 11.72
CA LYS A 531 31.59 -12.51 11.64
C LYS A 531 31.24 -11.13 11.07
N LEU A 532 30.41 -11.09 10.03
CA LEU A 532 29.92 -9.84 9.43
C LEU A 532 29.14 -8.99 10.45
N TYR A 533 28.17 -9.58 11.13
CA TYR A 533 27.32 -8.87 12.09
C TYR A 533 28.07 -8.53 13.38
N LEU A 534 28.99 -9.38 13.83
CA LEU A 534 29.91 -9.07 14.93
C LEU A 534 30.71 -7.80 14.62
N ASN A 535 31.31 -7.72 13.42
CA ASN A 535 32.04 -6.54 13.00
C ASN A 535 31.14 -5.30 12.88
N LYS A 536 29.89 -5.49 12.41
CA LYS A 536 28.94 -4.39 12.19
C LYS A 536 28.38 -3.81 13.49
N TYR A 537 27.99 -4.66 14.44
CA TYR A 537 27.32 -4.25 15.67
C TYR A 537 28.25 -4.06 16.84
N ILE A 538 29.42 -4.69 16.85
CA ILE A 538 30.33 -4.65 18.00
C ILE A 538 31.58 -3.85 17.63
N ALA A 539 32.35 -4.30 16.62
CA ALA A 539 33.61 -3.65 16.27
C ALA A 539 33.44 -2.21 15.73
N LYS A 540 32.40 -1.95 14.92
CA LYS A 540 32.14 -0.63 14.31
C LYS A 540 31.21 0.28 15.13
N ALA A 541 30.59 -0.21 16.20
CA ALA A 541 29.63 0.59 16.98
C ALA A 541 30.27 1.81 17.69
N GLY A 542 31.57 1.77 17.96
CA GLY A 542 32.32 2.91 18.53
C GLY A 542 32.98 3.84 17.50
N ALA A 543 33.01 3.49 16.22
CA ALA A 543 33.85 4.16 15.20
C ALA A 543 33.09 5.14 14.29
N ARG A 544 31.89 5.61 14.67
CA ARG A 544 31.15 6.60 13.87
C ARG A 544 31.87 7.95 13.89
N LYS A 545 32.24 8.46 12.71
CA LYS A 545 32.82 9.80 12.54
C LYS A 545 31.88 10.85 13.15
N PRO A 546 32.39 11.79 13.97
CA PRO A 546 31.59 12.89 14.49
C PRO A 546 31.03 13.71 13.32
N GLY A 547 29.71 13.83 13.24
CA GLY A 547 29.06 14.77 12.32
C GLY A 547 29.30 16.21 12.75
N LEU A 548 29.13 17.17 11.84
CA LEU A 548 29.38 18.61 12.08
C LEU A 548 28.72 19.19 13.35
N PHE A 549 27.67 18.53 13.87
CA PHE A 549 26.91 18.95 15.06
C PHE A 549 27.14 18.08 16.31
N SER A 550 28.03 17.07 16.27
CA SER A 550 28.23 16.17 17.43
C SER A 550 28.93 16.83 18.62
N HIS A 551 29.48 18.03 18.45
CA HIS A 551 30.07 18.80 19.54
C HIS A 551 29.01 19.38 20.51
N LEU A 552 27.75 19.54 20.08
CA LEU A 552 26.68 20.09 20.92
C LEU A 552 26.02 19.05 21.86
N PHE A 553 26.15 17.76 21.58
CA PHE A 553 25.56 16.69 22.41
C PHE A 553 26.57 15.56 22.57
N LYS A 554 27.51 15.71 23.52
CA LYS A 554 28.44 14.64 23.91
C LYS A 554 27.72 13.55 24.70
N LYS A 555 27.21 12.54 24.00
CA LYS A 555 26.98 11.22 24.61
C LYS A 555 28.17 10.35 24.22
N GLN A 556 29.15 10.21 25.10
CA GLN A 556 30.26 9.27 24.91
C GLN A 556 29.69 7.85 24.88
N GLN A 557 29.64 7.25 23.71
CA GLN A 557 29.31 5.83 23.59
C GLN A 557 30.53 5.05 24.10
N LYS A 558 30.36 4.25 25.17
CA LYS A 558 31.39 3.33 25.64
C LYS A 558 31.73 2.37 24.50
N GLN A 559 33.00 2.27 24.15
CA GLN A 559 33.49 1.35 23.13
C GLN A 559 33.47 -0.07 23.70
N ILE A 560 32.95 -1.02 22.94
CA ILE A 560 32.92 -2.42 23.36
C ILE A 560 34.32 -3.01 23.17
N GLU A 561 34.87 -3.58 24.24
CA GLU A 561 36.10 -4.38 24.20
C GLU A 561 35.79 -5.83 23.90
N ILE A 562 36.52 -6.46 22.98
CA ILE A 562 36.36 -7.89 22.63
C ILE A 562 37.55 -8.65 23.25
N LYS A 563 37.28 -9.61 24.15
CA LYS A 563 38.31 -10.43 24.81
C LYS A 563 38.10 -11.92 24.51
N GLY A 564 39.12 -12.59 23.97
CA GLY A 564 39.13 -14.05 23.80
C GLY A 564 38.17 -14.62 22.73
N LEU A 565 37.59 -13.78 21.87
CA LEU A 565 36.69 -14.24 20.80
C LEU A 565 37.51 -14.69 19.56
N ASN A 566 37.86 -15.98 19.52
CA ASN A 566 38.57 -16.58 18.39
C ASN A 566 37.61 -17.05 17.30
N ASP A 567 38.11 -17.21 16.07
CA ASP A 567 37.34 -17.75 14.94
C ASP A 567 36.75 -19.14 15.26
N ASP A 568 37.38 -19.93 16.12
CA ASP A 568 36.87 -21.25 16.53
C ASP A 568 35.58 -21.15 17.37
N VAL A 569 35.46 -20.13 18.24
CA VAL A 569 34.23 -19.88 19.01
C VAL A 569 33.08 -19.48 18.08
N ILE A 570 33.39 -18.71 17.03
CA ILE A 570 32.40 -18.31 16.03
C ILE A 570 31.99 -19.51 15.16
N LYS A 571 32.92 -20.42 14.83
CA LYS A 571 32.60 -21.68 14.15
C LYS A 571 31.71 -22.59 15.00
N GLU A 572 32.02 -22.71 16.30
CA GLU A 572 31.17 -23.43 17.26
C GLU A 572 29.74 -22.85 17.29
N ALA A 573 29.60 -21.52 17.31
CA ALA A 573 28.29 -20.88 17.21
C ALA A 573 27.61 -21.11 15.85
N ALA A 574 28.37 -21.17 14.75
CA ALA A 574 27.84 -21.45 13.41
C ALA A 574 27.27 -22.87 13.31
N SER A 575 27.91 -23.87 13.94
CA SER A 575 27.40 -25.24 13.98
C SER A 575 26.13 -25.34 14.83
N LYS A 576 26.09 -24.66 16.01
CA LYS A 576 24.91 -24.61 16.89
C LYS A 576 23.70 -23.88 16.31
N THR A 577 23.91 -22.92 15.41
CA THR A 577 22.83 -22.10 14.80
C THR A 577 22.23 -22.72 13.54
N GLU A 578 22.23 -24.05 13.43
CA GLU A 578 21.60 -24.76 12.32
C GLU A 578 20.12 -24.38 12.17
N GLY A 579 19.69 -24.10 10.94
CA GLY A 579 18.32 -23.70 10.62
C GLY A 579 18.03 -22.21 10.79
N PHE A 580 18.96 -21.41 11.32
CA PHE A 580 18.78 -19.97 11.44
C PHE A 580 18.82 -19.29 10.07
N SER A 581 17.86 -18.39 9.83
CA SER A 581 17.89 -17.44 8.71
C SER A 581 18.90 -16.30 8.98
N GLY A 582 19.33 -15.60 7.93
CA GLY A 582 20.24 -14.45 8.06
C GLY A 582 19.69 -13.36 8.98
N ARG A 583 18.37 -13.13 8.97
CA ARG A 583 17.70 -12.19 9.89
C ARG A 583 17.74 -12.67 11.35
N GLU A 584 17.63 -13.97 11.60
CA GLU A 584 17.75 -14.51 12.96
C GLU A 584 19.17 -14.41 13.48
N ILE A 585 20.18 -14.65 12.64
CA ILE A 585 21.60 -14.44 12.99
C ILE A 585 21.86 -12.96 13.32
N ALA A 586 21.29 -12.04 12.52
CA ALA A 586 21.38 -10.61 12.81
C ALA A 586 20.73 -10.25 14.16
N LYS A 587 19.57 -10.83 14.49
CA LYS A 587 18.90 -10.65 15.79
C LYS A 587 19.70 -11.26 16.94
N LEU A 588 20.32 -12.42 16.72
CA LEU A 588 21.20 -13.06 17.70
C LEU A 588 22.37 -12.14 18.03
N MET A 589 23.04 -11.57 17.02
CA MET A 589 24.14 -10.61 17.25
C MET A 589 23.68 -9.29 17.90
N ALA A 590 22.48 -8.80 17.58
CA ALA A 590 21.90 -7.68 18.31
C ALA A 590 21.62 -8.04 19.79
N GLY A 591 21.22 -9.27 20.07
CA GLY A 591 21.09 -9.81 21.43
C GLY A 591 22.43 -9.87 22.16
N VAL A 592 23.50 -10.31 21.49
CA VAL A 592 24.86 -10.26 22.03
C VAL A 592 25.27 -8.83 22.36
N GLN A 593 25.03 -7.88 21.46
CA GLN A 593 25.31 -6.47 21.71
C GLN A 593 24.54 -5.94 22.93
N ALA A 594 23.26 -6.30 23.07
CA ALA A 594 22.45 -5.92 24.22
C ALA A 594 22.98 -6.53 25.54
N ALA A 595 23.39 -7.79 25.53
CA ALA A 595 24.01 -8.45 26.67
C ALA A 595 25.31 -7.76 27.09
N VAL A 596 26.14 -7.36 26.12
CA VAL A 596 27.37 -6.60 26.38
C VAL A 596 27.06 -5.24 27.02
N TYR A 597 26.07 -4.50 26.52
CA TYR A 597 25.68 -3.23 27.16
C TYR A 597 25.02 -3.42 28.53
N GLY A 598 24.46 -4.59 28.81
CA GLY A 598 23.97 -4.97 30.12
C GLY A 598 25.07 -5.37 31.10
N SER A 599 26.27 -5.72 30.62
CA SER A 599 27.42 -6.02 31.47
C SER A 599 28.06 -4.74 32.03
N GLU A 600 28.58 -4.81 33.25
CA GLU A 600 29.17 -3.65 33.95
C GLU A 600 30.34 -3.03 33.17
N ASP A 601 31.17 -3.89 32.56
CA ASP A 601 32.40 -3.49 31.88
C ASP A 601 32.25 -3.24 30.37
N CYS A 602 31.08 -3.51 29.77
CA CYS A 602 30.88 -3.45 28.32
C CYS A 602 31.91 -4.29 27.53
N VAL A 603 32.28 -5.44 28.09
CA VAL A 603 33.25 -6.39 27.50
C VAL A 603 32.49 -7.56 26.91
N LEU A 604 32.80 -7.91 25.67
CA LEU A 604 32.40 -9.17 25.07
C LEU A 604 33.49 -10.22 25.30
N ASP A 605 33.28 -11.14 26.23
CA ASP A 605 34.10 -12.32 26.41
C ASP A 605 33.52 -13.55 25.69
N ALA A 606 34.31 -14.61 25.56
CA ALA A 606 33.88 -15.84 24.90
C ALA A 606 32.74 -16.56 25.64
N ASN A 607 32.67 -16.42 26.97
CA ASN A 607 31.65 -17.08 27.78
C ASN A 607 30.29 -16.41 27.61
N LEU A 608 30.20 -15.08 27.72
CA LEU A 608 28.98 -14.32 27.46
C LEU A 608 28.48 -14.57 26.04
N PHE A 609 29.39 -14.62 25.06
CA PHE A 609 29.01 -14.95 23.68
C PHE A 609 28.35 -16.34 23.57
N ARG A 610 28.97 -17.37 24.16
CA ARG A 610 28.41 -18.74 24.16
C ARG A 610 27.07 -18.80 24.88
N GLU A 611 26.95 -18.17 26.04
CA GLU A 611 25.72 -18.15 26.82
C GLU A 611 24.56 -17.56 26.01
N VAL A 612 24.78 -16.40 25.36
CA VAL A 612 23.75 -15.76 24.54
C VAL A 612 23.40 -16.61 23.30
N VAL A 613 24.39 -17.24 22.66
CA VAL A 613 24.17 -18.16 21.54
C VAL A 613 23.30 -19.34 21.99
N ASP A 614 23.68 -20.02 23.07
CA ASP A 614 22.98 -21.20 23.58
C ASP A 614 21.54 -20.87 23.98
N TYR A 615 21.34 -19.73 24.68
CA TYR A 615 20.00 -19.23 25.01
C TYR A 615 19.15 -18.97 23.76
N LYS A 616 19.71 -18.30 22.74
CA LYS A 616 18.97 -17.99 21.50
C LYS A 616 18.69 -19.22 20.64
N VAL A 617 19.58 -20.21 20.64
CA VAL A 617 19.35 -21.50 19.98
C VAL A 617 18.21 -22.25 20.66
N ALA A 618 18.19 -22.31 22.00
CA ALA A 618 17.08 -22.91 22.76
C ALA A 618 15.73 -22.22 22.46
N GLU A 619 15.71 -20.88 22.44
CA GLU A 619 14.53 -20.08 22.10
C GLU A 619 14.02 -20.39 20.67
N HIS A 620 14.92 -20.52 19.70
CA HIS A 620 14.56 -20.87 18.31
C HIS A 620 13.98 -22.28 18.21
N GLN A 621 14.59 -23.28 18.87
CA GLN A 621 14.07 -24.64 18.90
C GLN A 621 12.67 -24.72 19.54
N GLN A 622 12.43 -23.97 20.60
CA GLN A 622 11.13 -23.89 21.26
C GLN A 622 10.07 -23.28 20.32
N ARG A 623 10.39 -22.18 19.64
CA ARG A 623 9.50 -21.57 18.62
C ARG A 623 9.17 -22.53 17.49
N LYS A 624 10.15 -23.28 17.01
CA LYS A 624 9.94 -24.29 15.96
C LYS A 624 8.99 -25.40 16.43
N LYS A 625 9.14 -25.88 17.67
CA LYS A 625 8.22 -26.87 18.27
C LYS A 625 6.79 -26.34 18.37
N LEU A 626 6.62 -25.10 18.80
CA LEU A 626 5.29 -24.46 18.89
C LEU A 626 4.64 -24.30 17.51
N ALA A 627 5.37 -23.81 16.51
CA ALA A 627 4.86 -23.67 15.14
C ALA A 627 4.46 -25.02 14.51
N LEU A 628 5.23 -26.09 14.78
CA LEU A 628 4.89 -27.46 14.35
C LEU A 628 3.66 -28.02 15.07
N ALA A 629 3.42 -27.62 16.31
CA ALA A 629 2.23 -28.02 17.05
C ALA A 629 0.97 -27.33 16.52
N GLU A 630 1.04 -26.03 16.21
CA GLU A 630 -0.06 -25.27 15.61
C GLU A 630 -0.41 -25.75 14.19
N GLY A 631 0.61 -26.09 13.37
CA GLY A 631 0.40 -26.62 12.02
C GLY A 631 -0.21 -28.02 11.94
N LYS A 632 -0.29 -28.76 13.06
CA LYS A 632 -1.01 -30.05 13.15
C LYS A 632 -2.47 -29.89 13.60
N VAL A 633 -2.86 -28.71 14.06
CA VAL A 633 -4.21 -28.40 14.56
C VAL A 633 -5.05 -27.66 13.51
N ALA A 634 -4.43 -27.21 12.41
CA ALA A 634 -5.08 -26.49 11.31
C ALA A 634 -5.48 -27.39 10.14
#